data_AF-A0A0F9U478-F1
#
_entry.id   AF-A0A0F9U478-F1
#
_cell.length_a   1.000
_cell.length_b   1.000
_cell.length_c   1.000
_cell.angle_alpha   90.00
_cell.angle_beta   90.00
_cell.angle_gamma   90.00
#
_symmetry.space_group_name_H-M   'P 1'
#
loop_
_entity.id
_entity.type
_entity.pdbx_description
1 polymer ?
#
loop_
_entity_poly.entity_id
_entity_poly.type
_entity_poly.pdbx_seq_one_letter_code
_entity_poly.pdbx_strand_id
1 'polypeptide(L)'
;MSFINVPGFVEDVALDDSDKVITVPAGERWELLGVYADLSTTTAVGVRQLEIEIATATGVLIRLEFGETQAQSVANKLYAAALGLVSEVHVAGEMVFEQLPAFHLVEGDTVRVFDSAVIDAGADDLVVQINRLSSSEK
;
A
#
# COMPACT_ATOMS: atom_id res chain seq x y z
N MET A 1 2.64 -14.44 -28.93
CA MET A 1 2.85 -13.07 -28.42
C MET A 1 3.68 -13.22 -27.16
N SER A 2 4.89 -12.63 -27.08
CA SER A 2 5.78 -12.79 -25.93
C SER A 2 5.65 -11.58 -25.03
N PHE A 3 5.27 -11.78 -23.78
CA PHE A 3 5.28 -10.74 -22.75
C PHE A 3 6.67 -10.68 -22.13
N ILE A 4 7.20 -9.47 -21.89
CA ILE A 4 8.42 -9.28 -21.12
C ILE A 4 7.98 -8.74 -19.76
N ASN A 5 8.23 -9.50 -18.70
CA ASN A 5 7.99 -9.04 -17.34
C ASN A 5 9.20 -8.21 -16.89
N VAL A 6 8.97 -6.95 -16.57
CA VAL A 6 9.99 -6.02 -16.09
C VAL A 6 9.72 -5.70 -14.62
N PRO A 7 10.63 -6.03 -13.69
CA PRO A 7 10.48 -5.61 -12.31
C PRO A 7 10.64 -4.10 -12.19
N GLY A 8 9.85 -3.47 -11.34
CA GLY A 8 9.92 -2.03 -11.09
C GLY A 8 9.17 -1.60 -9.84
N PHE A 9 9.38 -0.34 -9.47
CA PHE A 9 8.70 0.29 -8.35
C PHE A 9 7.88 1.49 -8.83
N VAL A 10 6.77 1.74 -8.15
CA VAL A 10 6.00 2.99 -8.26
C VAL A 10 5.85 3.54 -6.86
N GLU A 11 6.04 4.84 -6.70
CA GLU A 11 6.01 5.50 -5.39
C GLU A 11 5.09 6.73 -5.41
N ASP A 12 4.47 6.99 -4.26
CA ASP A 12 3.83 8.25 -3.93
C ASP A 12 4.44 8.74 -2.62
N VAL A 13 5.13 9.89 -2.70
CA VAL A 13 5.91 10.49 -1.61
C VAL A 13 5.36 11.86 -1.21
N ALA A 14 4.17 12.23 -1.71
CA ALA A 14 3.57 13.52 -1.35
C ALA A 14 3.22 13.53 0.15
N LEU A 15 3.69 14.54 0.86
CA LEU A 15 3.45 14.74 2.29
C LEU A 15 2.08 15.37 2.54
N ASP A 16 1.71 15.50 3.82
CA ASP A 16 0.45 16.07 4.31
C ASP A 16 -0.79 15.34 3.73
N ASP A 17 -0.68 14.02 3.61
CA ASP A 17 -1.70 13.14 3.04
C ASP A 17 -1.53 11.70 3.53
N SER A 18 -2.57 11.14 4.13
CA SER A 18 -2.64 9.76 4.64
C SER A 18 -3.42 8.78 3.75
N ASP A 19 -3.72 9.15 2.51
CA ASP A 19 -4.51 8.34 1.57
C ASP A 19 -3.92 8.37 0.15
N LYS A 20 -3.19 7.30 -0.21
CA LYS A 20 -2.51 7.17 -1.49
C LYS A 20 -3.24 6.22 -2.41
N VAL A 21 -3.51 6.66 -3.64
CA VAL A 21 -4.12 5.84 -4.68
C VAL A 21 -3.20 5.77 -5.89
N ILE A 22 -2.70 4.57 -6.18
CA ILE A 22 -1.87 4.30 -7.36
C ILE A 22 -2.71 3.51 -8.37
N THR A 23 -2.83 4.04 -9.57
CA THR A 23 -3.59 3.42 -10.67
C THR A 23 -2.65 2.73 -11.65
N VAL A 24 -3.03 1.54 -12.09
CA VAL A 24 -2.34 0.83 -13.17
C VAL A 24 -2.46 1.63 -14.49
N PRO A 25 -1.34 2.06 -15.11
CA PRO A 25 -1.37 2.82 -16.35
C PRO A 25 -2.04 2.08 -17.51
N ALA A 26 -2.53 2.84 -18.48
CA ALA A 26 -3.10 2.30 -19.71
C ALA A 26 -2.11 1.39 -20.45
N GLY A 27 -2.58 0.24 -20.92
CA GLY A 27 -1.78 -0.77 -21.61
C GLY A 27 -0.82 -1.56 -20.72
N GLU A 28 -0.87 -1.42 -19.40
CA GLU A 28 -0.01 -2.17 -18.47
C GLU A 28 -0.73 -3.30 -17.72
N ARG A 29 0.00 -4.42 -17.64
CA ARG A 29 -0.11 -5.59 -16.77
C ARG A 29 0.62 -5.46 -15.45
N TRP A 30 0.01 -5.50 -14.27
CA TRP A 30 0.80 -5.56 -13.02
C TRP A 30 0.59 -6.89 -12.30
N GLU A 31 1.67 -7.57 -11.94
CA GLU A 31 1.67 -8.57 -10.87
C GLU A 31 2.24 -7.90 -9.61
N LEU A 32 1.42 -7.78 -8.57
CA LEU A 32 1.87 -7.15 -7.33
C LEU A 32 2.81 -8.09 -6.57
N LEU A 33 4.02 -7.61 -6.30
CA LEU A 33 5.01 -8.34 -5.50
C LEU A 33 4.96 -7.91 -4.03
N GLY A 34 4.72 -6.61 -3.78
CA GLY A 34 4.55 -6.07 -2.45
C GLY A 34 4.22 -4.58 -2.42
N VAL A 35 3.77 -4.13 -1.27
CA VAL A 35 3.41 -2.77 -0.94
C VAL A 35 4.13 -2.42 0.37
N TYR A 36 4.85 -1.31 0.36
CA TYR A 36 5.53 -0.75 1.51
C TYR A 36 4.96 0.62 1.78
N ALA A 37 4.75 0.93 3.06
CA ALA A 37 4.23 2.21 3.48
C ALA A 37 4.96 2.70 4.73
N ASP A 38 5.24 3.99 4.79
CA ASP A 38 5.78 4.68 5.96
C ASP A 38 4.72 5.70 6.39
N LEU A 39 4.21 5.56 7.63
CA LEU A 39 3.26 6.50 8.21
C LEU A 39 3.90 7.25 9.37
N SER A 40 3.95 8.57 9.24
CA SER A 40 4.26 9.50 10.32
C SER A 40 3.01 10.27 10.73
N THR A 41 2.74 10.31 12.03
CA THR A 41 1.49 10.84 12.60
C THR A 41 1.72 12.11 13.40
N THR A 42 0.73 13.00 13.39
CA THR A 42 0.79 14.26 14.13
C THR A 42 0.41 14.12 15.60
N THR A 43 0.26 15.25 16.30
CA THR A 43 -0.19 15.29 17.70
C THR A 43 -1.70 15.11 17.87
N ALA A 44 -2.46 15.02 16.78
CA ALA A 44 -3.91 14.85 16.82
C ALA A 44 -4.28 13.55 17.54
N VAL A 45 -5.11 13.68 18.58
CA VAL A 45 -5.46 12.57 19.46
C VAL A 45 -6.25 11.52 18.70
N GLY A 46 -5.77 10.28 18.71
CA GLY A 46 -6.45 9.17 18.06
C GLY A 46 -5.53 8.02 17.75
N VAL A 47 -6.14 6.91 17.36
CA VAL A 47 -5.46 5.68 16.93
C VAL A 47 -5.69 5.53 15.44
N ARG A 48 -4.61 5.34 14.68
CA ARG A 48 -4.57 5.16 13.23
C ARG A 48 -4.58 3.68 12.90
N GLN A 49 -5.22 3.33 11.81
CA GLN A 49 -5.28 1.96 11.30
C GLN A 49 -4.97 2.00 9.81
N LEU A 50 -3.81 1.46 9.42
CA LEU A 50 -3.44 1.43 8.02
C LEU A 50 -4.11 0.24 7.32
N GLU A 51 -4.63 0.48 6.13
CA GLU A 51 -5.27 -0.51 5.27
C GLU A 51 -4.74 -0.41 3.84
N ILE A 52 -4.75 -1.55 3.14
CA ILE A 52 -4.53 -1.65 1.71
C ILE A 52 -5.84 -2.09 1.06
N GLU A 53 -6.31 -1.36 0.08
CA GLU A 53 -7.45 -1.71 -0.75
C GLU A 53 -7.00 -1.91 -2.20
N ILE A 54 -7.39 -3.04 -2.79
CA ILE A 54 -7.23 -3.27 -4.22
C ILE A 54 -8.62 -3.27 -4.84
N ALA A 55 -8.81 -2.41 -5.83
CA ALA A 55 -10.08 -2.22 -6.49
C ALA A 55 -9.94 -2.25 -8.00
N THR A 56 -11.04 -2.62 -8.65
CA THR A 56 -11.24 -2.56 -10.09
C THR A 56 -12.31 -1.52 -10.40
N ALA A 57 -12.53 -1.24 -11.69
CA ALA A 57 -13.68 -0.46 -12.14
C ALA A 57 -15.04 -1.01 -11.67
N THR A 58 -15.12 -2.30 -11.30
CA THR A 58 -16.36 -2.96 -10.87
C THR A 58 -16.55 -3.00 -9.35
N GLY A 59 -15.52 -2.64 -8.57
CA GLY A 59 -15.57 -2.63 -7.11
C GLY A 59 -14.28 -3.11 -6.44
N VAL A 60 -14.31 -3.16 -5.12
CA VAL A 60 -13.20 -3.59 -4.26
C VAL A 60 -13.05 -5.11 -4.34
N LEU A 61 -11.84 -5.58 -4.68
CA LEU A 61 -11.48 -6.99 -4.71
C LEU A 61 -11.02 -7.48 -3.34
N ILE A 62 -10.19 -6.69 -2.68
CA ILE A 62 -9.68 -7.00 -1.35
C ILE A 62 -9.46 -5.72 -0.55
N ARG A 63 -9.65 -5.86 0.75
CA ARG A 63 -9.23 -4.92 1.77
C ARG A 63 -8.43 -5.70 2.79
N LEU A 64 -7.21 -5.24 3.04
CA LEU A 64 -6.24 -5.85 3.93
C LEU A 64 -5.92 -4.84 5.03
N GLU A 65 -6.28 -5.18 6.25
CA GLU A 65 -5.98 -4.38 7.44
C GLU A 65 -4.66 -4.87 8.02
N PHE A 66 -3.72 -3.96 8.30
CA PHE A 66 -2.52 -4.32 9.05
C PHE A 66 -2.91 -4.60 10.50
N GLY A 67 -2.48 -5.72 11.08
CA GLY A 67 -2.91 -6.14 12.43
C GLY A 67 -2.49 -5.24 13.60
N GLU A 68 -1.81 -4.12 13.36
CA GLU A 68 -1.36 -3.19 14.40
C GLU A 68 -1.80 -1.75 14.11
N THR A 69 -2.45 -1.15 15.09
CA THR A 69 -2.78 0.27 15.09
C THR A 69 -1.60 1.15 15.49
N GLN A 70 -1.56 2.39 15.04
CA GLN A 70 -0.54 3.39 15.40
C GLN A 70 -1.11 4.50 16.28
N ALA A 71 -0.42 4.82 17.36
CA ALA A 71 -0.74 5.98 18.18
C ALA A 71 -0.28 7.28 17.50
N GLN A 72 -0.88 8.40 17.90
CA GLN A 72 -0.43 9.74 17.55
C GLN A 72 1.06 9.99 17.89
N SER A 73 1.69 10.92 17.16
CA SER A 73 3.07 11.39 17.36
C SER A 73 4.15 10.31 17.21
N VAL A 74 3.82 9.23 16.51
CA VAL A 74 4.78 8.23 16.06
C VAL A 74 5.25 8.62 14.67
N ALA A 75 6.55 8.69 14.47
CA ALA A 75 7.19 8.97 13.19
C ALA A 75 7.77 7.69 12.59
N ASN A 76 7.79 7.62 11.26
CA ASN A 76 8.47 6.62 10.45
C ASN A 76 8.10 5.17 10.75
N LYS A 77 6.82 4.90 11.07
CA LYS A 77 6.38 3.52 11.29
C LYS A 77 6.17 2.83 9.96
N LEU A 78 6.85 1.71 9.76
CA LEU A 78 6.88 1.01 8.49
C LEU A 78 5.85 -0.13 8.47
N TYR A 79 5.16 -0.24 7.34
CA TYR A 79 4.19 -1.28 7.05
C TYR A 79 4.58 -1.95 5.74
N ALA A 80 4.58 -3.28 5.70
CA ALA A 80 4.98 -4.03 4.52
C ALA A 80 4.03 -5.20 4.29
N ALA A 81 3.37 -5.22 3.14
CA ALA A 81 2.56 -6.34 2.68
C ALA A 81 3.17 -6.93 1.41
N ALA A 82 3.59 -8.19 1.41
CA ALA A 82 4.22 -8.79 0.23
C ALA A 82 3.90 -10.26 0.04
N LEU A 83 4.10 -10.75 -1.19
CA LEU A 83 3.89 -12.15 -1.54
C LEU A 83 4.84 -13.06 -0.77
N GLY A 84 4.29 -14.10 -0.15
CA GLY A 84 5.07 -15.11 0.56
C GLY A 84 5.58 -14.67 1.94
N LEU A 85 5.22 -13.47 2.41
CA LEU A 85 5.37 -13.14 3.82
C LEU A 85 4.38 -13.97 4.65
N VAL A 86 4.81 -14.36 5.84
CA VAL A 86 3.91 -14.93 6.84
C VAL A 86 3.23 -13.73 7.51
N SER A 87 1.90 -13.77 7.64
CA SER A 87 1.18 -12.84 8.50
C SER A 87 1.64 -13.11 9.93
N GLU A 88 2.65 -12.38 10.35
CA GLU A 88 3.20 -12.43 11.68
C GLU A 88 3.22 -10.98 12.14
N VAL A 89 2.28 -10.66 13.02
CA VAL A 89 2.35 -9.47 13.87
C VAL A 89 3.57 -9.65 14.78
N HIS A 90 4.76 -9.47 14.22
CA HIS A 90 6.02 -9.52 14.94
C HIS A 90 6.81 -8.27 14.61
N VAL A 91 6.58 -7.32 15.51
CA VAL A 91 7.28 -6.07 15.71
C VAL A 91 8.76 -6.36 15.98
N ALA A 92 9.60 -6.27 14.95
CA ALA A 92 10.99 -5.93 15.15
C ALA A 92 11.10 -4.40 15.30
N GLY A 93 10.61 -3.87 16.43
CA GLY A 93 10.63 -2.42 16.73
C GLY A 93 9.49 -1.62 16.09
N GLU A 94 9.65 -1.18 14.84
CA GLU A 94 8.80 -0.18 14.18
C GLU A 94 8.18 -0.67 12.85
N MET A 95 8.31 -1.97 12.55
CA MET A 95 7.83 -2.57 11.30
C MET A 95 6.66 -3.54 11.53
N VAL A 96 5.63 -3.41 10.71
CA VAL A 96 4.44 -4.27 10.68
C VAL A 96 4.40 -5.03 9.35
N PHE A 97 4.25 -6.35 9.39
CA PHE A 97 4.21 -7.19 8.20
C PHE A 97 2.84 -7.82 8.02
N GLU A 98 2.42 -7.95 6.77
CA GLU A 98 1.19 -8.66 6.41
C GLU A 98 1.39 -9.48 5.12
N GLN A 99 0.60 -10.54 4.97
CA GLN A 99 0.64 -11.34 3.75
C GLN A 99 -0.21 -10.70 2.65
N LEU A 100 0.40 -10.39 1.50
CA LEU A 100 -0.35 -9.98 0.32
C LEU A 100 -0.71 -11.22 -0.52
N PRO A 101 -1.98 -11.42 -0.92
CA PRO A 101 -2.34 -12.44 -1.89
C PRO A 101 -1.81 -12.11 -3.29
N ALA A 102 -1.65 -13.12 -4.14
CA ALA A 102 -1.24 -12.93 -5.53
C ALA A 102 -2.37 -12.25 -6.34
N PHE A 103 -2.11 -11.02 -6.80
CA PHE A 103 -3.03 -10.28 -7.65
C PHE A 103 -2.38 -9.90 -8.97
N HIS A 104 -3.17 -10.06 -10.03
CA HIS A 104 -2.89 -9.50 -11.34
C HIS A 104 -3.85 -8.35 -11.56
N LEU A 105 -3.31 -7.14 -11.67
CA LEU A 105 -4.07 -5.93 -11.94
C LEU A 105 -3.92 -5.57 -13.40
N VAL A 106 -4.98 -5.03 -13.99
CA VAL A 106 -5.02 -4.52 -15.36
C VAL A 106 -5.19 -3.01 -15.37
N GLU A 107 -5.09 -2.39 -16.55
CA GLU A 107 -5.25 -0.94 -16.69
C GLU A 107 -6.50 -0.41 -15.97
N GLY A 108 -6.33 0.69 -15.24
CA GLY A 108 -7.41 1.33 -14.48
C GLY A 108 -7.74 0.67 -13.14
N ASP A 109 -7.22 -0.51 -12.82
CA ASP A 109 -7.27 -1.04 -11.46
C ASP A 109 -6.41 -0.18 -10.53
N THR A 110 -6.74 -0.17 -9.24
CA THR A 110 -6.10 0.70 -8.25
C THR A 110 -5.62 -0.08 -7.04
N VAL A 111 -4.46 0.31 -6.54
CA VAL A 111 -3.98 -0.02 -5.19
C VAL A 111 -4.04 1.25 -4.36
N ARG A 112 -4.85 1.23 -3.30
CA ARG A 112 -4.99 2.32 -2.34
C ARG A 112 -4.39 1.90 -1.01
N VAL A 113 -3.61 2.77 -0.40
CA VAL A 113 -3.05 2.60 0.95
C VAL A 113 -3.46 3.80 1.76
N PHE A 114 -4.15 3.59 2.87
CA PHE A 114 -4.78 4.70 3.59
C PHE A 114 -4.93 4.43 5.08
N ASP A 115 -4.90 5.49 5.88
CA ASP A 115 -5.40 5.44 7.26
C ASP A 115 -6.94 5.42 7.24
N SER A 116 -7.53 4.30 7.68
CA SER A 116 -8.99 4.15 7.69
C SER A 116 -9.68 4.92 8.80
N ALA A 117 -8.93 5.36 9.82
CA ALA A 117 -9.46 6.19 10.90
C ALA A 117 -9.61 7.67 10.49
N VAL A 118 -8.85 8.14 9.48
CA VAL A 118 -8.90 9.49 8.89
C VAL A 118 -8.84 10.59 9.95
N ILE A 119 -7.96 10.44 10.94
CA ILE A 119 -7.96 11.34 12.11
C ILE A 119 -7.31 12.70 11.80
N ASP A 120 -6.22 12.73 11.04
CA ASP A 120 -5.56 13.98 10.62
C ASP A 120 -4.99 13.87 9.20
N ALA A 121 -5.86 13.51 8.26
CA ALA A 121 -5.44 13.06 6.95
C ALA A 121 -4.68 14.09 6.11
N GLY A 122 -4.79 15.39 6.43
CA GLY A 122 -4.08 16.47 5.74
C GLY A 122 -2.80 16.93 6.43
N ALA A 123 -2.33 16.20 7.45
CA ALA A 123 -1.11 16.52 8.17
C ALA A 123 -0.32 15.28 8.62
N ASP A 124 -0.96 14.11 8.70
CA ASP A 124 -0.24 12.83 8.75
C ASP A 124 0.46 12.60 7.40
N ASP A 125 1.70 12.14 7.44
CA ASP A 125 2.52 11.88 6.25
C ASP A 125 2.52 10.38 5.94
N LEU A 126 1.96 9.99 4.80
CA LEU A 126 2.04 8.63 4.29
C LEU A 126 2.87 8.57 3.01
N VAL A 127 3.96 7.80 3.04
CA VAL A 127 4.77 7.49 1.85
C VAL A 127 4.51 6.04 1.45
N VAL A 128 4.28 5.78 0.16
CA VAL A 128 3.96 4.44 -0.35
C VAL A 128 4.87 4.05 -1.50
N GLN A 129 5.32 2.81 -1.49
CA GLN A 129 6.08 2.19 -2.57
C GLN A 129 5.49 0.82 -2.93
N ILE A 130 5.15 0.63 -4.20
CA ILE A 130 4.63 -0.64 -4.73
C ILE A 130 5.70 -1.30 -5.57
N ASN A 131 6.07 -2.53 -5.21
CA ASN A 131 6.92 -3.41 -6.00
C ASN A 131 6.04 -4.29 -6.91
N ARG A 132 6.34 -4.29 -8.21
CA ARG A 132 5.53 -5.00 -9.21
C ARG A 132 6.37 -5.60 -10.32
N LEU A 133 5.85 -6.64 -10.97
CA LEU A 133 6.25 -7.00 -12.32
C LEU A 133 5.29 -6.35 -13.31
N SER A 134 5.83 -5.59 -14.24
CA SER A 134 5.05 -4.98 -15.32
C SER A 134 5.17 -5.79 -16.60
N SER A 135 4.06 -5.96 -17.31
CA SER A 135 4.04 -6.51 -18.66
C SER A 135 3.25 -5.58 -19.57
N SER A 136 3.81 -5.14 -20.68
CA SER A 136 3.09 -4.39 -21.72
C SER A 136 2.98 -5.20 -23.00
N GLU A 137 1.86 -5.05 -23.70
CA GLU A 137 1.73 -5.52 -25.08
C GLU A 137 2.53 -4.57 -25.97
N LYS A 138 3.50 -5.10 -26.73
CA LYS A 138 4.21 -4.36 -27.78
C LYS A 138 3.46 -4.42 -29.10
#